data_AF-A0A2N2DNG1-F1
#
_entry.id   AF-A0A2N2DNG1-F1
#
_cell.length_a   1.000
_cell.length_b   1.000
_cell.length_c   1.000
_cell.angle_alpha   90.00
_cell.angle_beta   90.00
_cell.angle_gamma   90.00
#
_symmetry.space_group_name_H-M   'P 1'
#
loop_
_entity.id
_entity.type
_entity.pdbx_description
1 polymer ?
#
loop_
_entity_poly.entity_id
_entity_poly.type
_entity_poly.pdbx_seq_one_letter_code
_entity_poly.pdbx_strand_id
1 'polypeptide(L)'
;MRILTGILIMLLLLIGFSLFIFRQTFEIAEGLTAALDQIEETVQTDQWDKASRVVEELKEQWGRADAWWSPFMDHQEIDLLDQSIVRVARLVEVRRKEDALVEISVARTMIKSISELQRPGISNIF
;
A
#
# COMPACT_ATOMS: atom_id res chain seq x y z
N MET A 1 -13.75 -24.15 34.01
CA MET A 1 -14.19 -22.74 33.85
C MET A 1 -13.02 -21.78 33.68
N ARG A 2 -12.05 -21.68 34.60
CA ARG A 2 -10.89 -20.74 34.46
C ARG A 2 -10.10 -20.88 33.15
N ILE A 3 -9.84 -22.11 32.71
CA ILE A 3 -9.14 -22.39 31.45
C ILE A 3 -9.98 -21.96 30.23
N LEU A 4 -11.29 -22.26 30.23
CA LEU A 4 -12.22 -21.85 29.16
C LEU A 4 -12.30 -20.32 29.05
N THR A 5 -12.35 -19.60 30.18
CA THR A 5 -12.32 -18.14 30.19
C THR A 5 -10.99 -17.61 29.65
N GLY A 6 -9.86 -18.21 30.00
CA GLY A 6 -8.56 -17.84 29.47
C GLY A 6 -8.44 -18.04 27.96
N ILE A 7 -8.93 -19.18 27.44
CA ILE A 7 -8.98 -19.47 26.00
C ILE A 7 -9.86 -18.45 25.28
N LEU A 8 -11.04 -18.14 25.82
CA LEU A 8 -11.95 -17.16 25.24
C LEU A 8 -11.30 -15.77 25.14
N ILE A 9 -10.62 -15.33 26.21
CA ILE A 9 -9.90 -14.04 26.22
C ILE A 9 -8.79 -14.05 25.17
N MET A 10 -7.99 -15.11 25.09
CA MET A 10 -6.93 -15.25 24.07
C MET A 10 -7.51 -15.15 22.66
N LEU A 11 -8.63 -15.81 22.40
CA LEU A 11 -9.26 -15.84 21.09
C LEU A 11 -9.80 -14.45 20.70
N LEU A 12 -10.42 -13.74 21.65
CA LEU A 12 -10.84 -12.34 21.45
C LEU A 12 -9.65 -11.42 21.16
N LEU A 13 -8.51 -11.60 21.83
CA LEU A 13 -7.30 -10.84 21.57
C LEU A 13 -6.74 -11.09 20.17
N LEU A 14 -6.72 -12.34 19.71
CA LEU A 14 -6.27 -12.69 18.37
C LEU A 14 -7.18 -12.08 17.29
N ILE A 15 -8.50 -12.16 17.46
CA ILE A 15 -9.45 -11.52 16.54
C ILE A 15 -9.27 -10.00 16.55
N GLY A 16 -9.17 -9.38 17.73
CA GLY A 16 -8.97 -7.94 17.86
C GLY A 16 -7.68 -7.47 17.19
N PHE A 17 -6.58 -8.21 17.38
CA PHE A 17 -5.30 -7.93 16.74
C PHE A 17 -5.38 -8.09 15.22
N SER A 18 -6.00 -9.17 14.72
CA SER A 18 -6.19 -9.38 13.28
C SER A 18 -7.00 -8.26 12.62
N LEU A 19 -8.10 -7.83 13.25
CA LEU A 19 -8.90 -6.69 12.77
C LEU A 19 -8.12 -5.38 12.77
N PHE A 20 -7.25 -5.17 13.77
CA PHE A 20 -6.39 -4.00 13.84
C PHE A 20 -5.37 -3.98 12.70
N ILE A 21 -4.66 -5.09 12.46
CA ILE A 21 -3.72 -5.21 11.32
C ILE A 21 -4.45 -4.97 10.00
N PHE A 22 -5.63 -5.57 9.82
CA PHE A 22 -6.42 -5.40 8.61
C PHE A 22 -6.79 -3.94 8.34
N ARG A 23 -7.30 -3.23 9.36
CA ARG A 23 -7.65 -1.80 9.23
C ARG A 23 -6.44 -0.96 8.88
N GLN A 24 -5.31 -1.16 9.57
CA GLN A 24 -4.10 -0.42 9.27
C GLN A 24 -3.60 -0.63 7.84
N THR A 25 -3.62 -1.88 7.37
CA THR A 25 -3.23 -2.20 5.99
C THR A 25 -4.13 -1.52 4.98
N PHE A 26 -5.44 -1.47 5.22
CA PHE A 26 -6.38 -0.80 4.34
C PHE A 26 -6.15 0.72 4.29
N GLU A 27 -5.97 1.37 5.44
CA GLU A 27 -5.71 2.82 5.52
C GLU A 27 -4.40 3.20 4.81
N ILE A 28 -3.35 2.38 4.96
CA ILE A 28 -2.08 2.58 4.26
C ILE A 28 -2.26 2.45 2.74
N ALA A 29 -2.95 1.40 2.29
CA ALA A 29 -3.19 1.17 0.86
C ALA A 29 -4.01 2.31 0.23
N GLU A 30 -5.02 2.83 0.94
CA GLU A 30 -5.82 3.97 0.51
C GLU A 30 -4.97 5.24 0.39
N GLY A 31 -4.10 5.52 1.39
CA GLY A 31 -3.17 6.65 1.35
C GLY A 31 -2.22 6.61 0.15
N LEU A 32 -1.57 5.47 -0.09
CA LEU A 32 -0.68 5.28 -1.23
C LEU A 32 -1.42 5.43 -2.57
N THR A 33 -2.64 4.89 -2.67
CA THR A 33 -3.47 5.00 -3.86
C THR A 33 -3.85 6.45 -4.14
N ALA A 34 -4.25 7.20 -3.10
CA ALA A 34 -4.59 8.62 -3.22
C ALA A 34 -3.40 9.48 -3.66
N ALA A 35 -2.19 9.18 -3.15
CA ALA A 35 -0.97 9.85 -3.60
C ALA A 35 -0.68 9.55 -5.08
N LEU A 36 -0.81 8.30 -5.51
CA LEU A 36 -0.67 7.91 -6.92
C LEU A 36 -1.71 8.59 -7.83
N ASP A 37 -2.98 8.68 -7.39
CA ASP A 37 -4.04 9.41 -8.09
C ASP A 37 -3.67 10.89 -8.30
N GLN A 38 -3.12 11.52 -7.27
CA GLN A 38 -2.72 12.92 -7.35
C GLN A 38 -1.48 13.12 -8.23
N ILE A 39 -0.53 12.19 -8.22
CA ILE A 39 0.60 12.19 -9.18
C ILE A 39 0.07 12.05 -10.61
N GLU A 40 -0.86 11.13 -10.84
CA GLU A 40 -1.48 10.92 -12.15
C GLU A 40 -2.16 12.20 -12.67
N GLU A 41 -3.00 12.86 -11.86
CA GLU A 41 -3.66 14.11 -12.23
C GLU A 41 -2.64 15.22 -12.58
N THR A 42 -1.59 15.34 -11.77
CA THR A 42 -0.56 16.38 -11.96
C THR A 42 0.33 16.11 -13.17
N VAL A 43 0.65 14.83 -13.45
CA VAL A 43 1.37 14.40 -14.66
C VAL A 43 0.49 14.60 -15.90
N GLN A 44 -0.80 14.27 -15.85
CA GLN A 44 -1.74 14.48 -16.96
C GLN A 44 -1.87 15.96 -17.34
N THR A 45 -1.81 16.85 -16.36
CA THR A 45 -1.89 18.31 -16.54
C THR A 45 -0.54 19.01 -16.67
N ASP A 46 0.55 18.24 -16.83
CA ASP A 46 1.93 18.73 -17.01
C ASP A 46 2.43 19.64 -15.86
N GLN A 47 1.85 19.50 -14.66
CA GLN A 47 2.23 20.22 -13.44
C GLN A 47 3.41 19.53 -12.72
N TRP A 48 4.56 19.42 -13.39
CA TRP A 48 5.72 18.64 -12.93
C TRP A 48 6.27 19.02 -11.56
N ASP A 49 6.28 20.32 -11.21
CA ASP A 49 6.74 20.78 -9.90
C ASP A 49 5.77 20.38 -8.77
N LYS A 50 4.49 20.22 -9.09
CA LYS A 50 3.49 19.69 -8.16
C LYS A 50 3.61 18.17 -8.08
N ALA A 51 3.73 17.48 -9.22
CA ALA A 51 3.95 16.04 -9.27
C ALA A 51 5.18 15.61 -8.46
N SER A 52 6.29 16.35 -8.57
CA SER A 52 7.52 16.07 -7.82
C SER A 52 7.33 16.21 -6.30
N ARG A 53 6.51 17.17 -5.85
CA ARG A 53 6.19 17.32 -4.42
C ARG A 53 5.34 16.16 -3.91
N VAL A 54 4.32 15.77 -4.66
CA VAL A 54 3.46 14.63 -4.31
C VAL A 54 4.24 13.31 -4.35
N VAL A 55 5.24 13.18 -5.24
CA VAL A 55 6.16 12.03 -5.24
C VAL A 55 6.96 11.92 -3.93
N GLU A 56 7.41 13.04 -3.36
CA GLU A 56 8.09 12.99 -2.06
C GLU A 56 7.13 12.58 -0.94
N GLU A 57 5.88 13.04 -0.95
CA GLU A 57 4.84 12.58 -0.03
C GLU A 57 4.56 11.08 -0.19
N LEU A 58 4.52 10.57 -1.44
CA LEU A 58 4.38 9.15 -1.73
C LEU A 58 5.54 8.35 -1.14
N LYS A 59 6.80 8.80 -1.28
CA LYS A 59 7.98 8.14 -0.70
C LYS A 59 7.92 8.10 0.82
N GLU A 60 7.50 9.18 1.47
CA GLU A 60 7.34 9.21 2.93
C GLU A 60 6.22 8.29 3.42
N GLN A 61 5.11 8.21 2.69
CA GLN A 61 4.04 7.25 2.98
C GLN A 61 4.52 5.82 2.76
N TRP A 62 5.26 5.57 1.69
CA TRP A 62 5.85 4.27 1.39
C TRP A 62 6.82 3.80 2.48
N GLY A 63 7.72 4.66 2.96
CA GLY A 63 8.64 4.27 4.03
C GLY A 63 7.93 3.84 5.32
N ARG A 64 6.76 4.41 5.61
CA ARG A 64 5.90 3.97 6.73
C ARG A 64 5.17 2.68 6.41
N ALA A 65 4.68 2.54 5.18
CA ALA A 65 4.00 1.34 4.69
C ALA A 65 4.92 0.12 4.71
N ASP A 66 6.12 0.24 4.16
CA ASP A 66 7.14 -0.82 4.13
C ASP A 66 7.50 -1.28 5.54
N ALA A 67 7.80 -0.35 6.46
CA ALA A 67 8.08 -0.69 7.86
C ALA A 67 6.92 -1.45 8.55
N TRP A 68 5.67 -1.20 8.13
CA TRP A 68 4.49 -1.88 8.64
C TRP A 68 4.25 -3.24 7.96
N TRP A 69 4.48 -3.34 6.66
CA TRP A 69 4.17 -4.53 5.85
C TRP A 69 5.29 -5.57 5.86
N SER A 70 6.55 -5.15 5.84
CA SER A 70 7.73 -6.03 5.83
C SER A 70 7.73 -7.12 6.91
N PRO A 71 7.25 -6.91 8.16
CA PRO A 71 7.22 -7.97 9.16
C PRO A 71 6.16 -9.07 8.94
N PHE A 72 5.13 -8.82 8.12
CA PHE A 72 3.94 -9.68 8.03
C PHE A 72 3.56 -10.11 6.61
N MET A 73 4.21 -9.56 5.58
CA MET A 73 3.88 -9.80 4.16
C MET A 73 5.03 -10.49 3.42
N ASP A 74 4.70 -11.08 2.27
CA ASP A 74 5.71 -11.64 1.36
C ASP A 74 6.62 -10.51 0.86
N HIS A 75 7.91 -10.61 1.19
CA HIS A 75 8.91 -9.62 0.79
C HIS A 75 8.94 -9.43 -0.73
N GLN A 76 8.61 -10.45 -1.54
CA GLN A 76 8.63 -10.32 -2.99
C GLN A 76 7.63 -9.28 -3.51
N GLU A 77 6.40 -9.24 -2.98
CA GLU A 77 5.39 -8.27 -3.42
C GLU A 77 5.74 -6.84 -2.97
N ILE A 78 6.25 -6.71 -1.75
CA ILE A 78 6.68 -5.43 -1.17
C ILE A 78 7.88 -4.87 -1.95
N ASP A 79 8.88 -5.71 -2.26
CA ASP A 79 10.06 -5.32 -3.04
C ASP A 79 9.69 -4.89 -4.47
N LEU A 80 8.70 -5.55 -5.09
CA LEU A 80 8.22 -5.16 -6.42
C LEU A 80 7.51 -3.80 -6.41
N LEU A 81 6.74 -3.53 -5.36
CA LEU A 81 6.09 -2.25 -5.16
C LEU A 81 7.13 -1.14 -4.88
N ASP A 82 8.14 -1.40 -4.05
CA ASP A 82 9.26 -0.46 -3.82
C ASP A 82 9.90 -0.05 -5.13
N GLN A 83 10.27 -1.03 -5.96
CA GLN A 83 10.87 -0.77 -7.27
C GLN A 83 9.94 0.04 -8.17
N SER A 84 8.63 -0.23 -8.13
CA SER A 84 7.64 0.51 -8.91
C SER A 84 7.54 1.98 -8.46
N ILE A 85 7.52 2.23 -7.15
CA ILE A 85 7.50 3.59 -6.57
C ILE A 85 8.78 4.36 -6.93
N VAL A 86 9.95 3.71 -6.87
CA VAL A 86 11.22 4.29 -7.33
C VAL A 86 11.16 4.66 -8.82
N ARG A 87 10.54 3.80 -9.66
CA ARG A 87 10.35 4.09 -11.09
C ARG A 87 9.39 5.25 -11.31
N VAL A 88 8.25 5.31 -10.62
CA VAL A 88 7.32 6.46 -10.68
C VAL A 88 8.08 7.75 -10.37
N ALA A 89 8.83 7.79 -9.28
CA ALA A 89 9.59 8.98 -8.89
C ALA A 89 10.56 9.44 -9.97
N ARG A 90 11.34 8.50 -10.53
CA ARG A 90 12.30 8.80 -11.60
C ARG A 90 11.61 9.29 -12.88
N LEU A 91 10.50 8.66 -13.27
CA LEU A 91 9.78 9.01 -14.49
C LEU A 91 9.14 10.40 -14.40
N VAL A 92 8.65 10.78 -13.21
CA VAL A 92 8.20 12.15 -12.92
C VAL A 92 9.36 13.14 -12.98
N GLU A 93 10.51 12.81 -12.39
CA GLU A 93 11.72 13.64 -12.40
C GLU A 93 12.22 13.92 -13.83
N VAL A 94 12.28 12.88 -14.67
CA VAL A 94 12.70 13.01 -16.08
C VAL A 94 11.56 13.42 -17.02
N ARG A 95 10.38 13.74 -16.48
CA ARG A 95 9.18 14.23 -17.20
C ARG A 95 8.71 13.30 -18.32
N ARG A 96 8.80 11.99 -18.11
CA ARG A 96 8.35 10.97 -19.07
C ARG A 96 6.89 10.61 -18.81
N LYS A 97 5.98 11.44 -19.35
CA LYS A 97 4.54 11.38 -19.09
C LYS A 97 3.92 10.00 -19.30
N GLU A 98 4.00 9.46 -20.51
CA GLU A 98 3.37 8.18 -20.88
C GLU A 98 3.91 7.03 -20.01
N ASP A 99 5.23 6.95 -19.88
CA ASP A 99 5.91 5.96 -19.05
C ASP A 99 5.48 6.07 -17.57
N ALA A 100 5.39 7.29 -17.03
CA ALA A 100 4.96 7.54 -15.66
C ALA A 100 3.53 7.07 -15.40
N LEU A 101 2.60 7.33 -16.33
CA LEU A 101 1.20 6.92 -16.21
C LEU A 101 1.05 5.39 -16.22
N VAL A 102 1.84 4.70 -17.05
CA VAL A 102 1.90 3.23 -17.06
C VAL A 102 2.40 2.72 -15.71
N GLU A 103 3.52 3.24 -15.22
CA GLU A 103 4.11 2.78 -13.96
C GLU A 103 3.19 3.08 -12.75
N ILE A 104 2.50 4.23 -12.73
CA ILE A 104 1.51 4.55 -11.70
C ILE A 104 0.39 3.50 -11.67
N SER A 105 -0.08 3.07 -12.84
CA SER A 105 -1.10 2.01 -12.95
C SER A 105 -0.59 0.66 -12.44
N VAL A 106 0.68 0.35 -12.68
CA VAL A 106 1.35 -0.85 -12.16
C VAL A 106 1.43 -0.80 -10.63
N ALA A 107 1.97 0.28 -10.05
CA ALA A 107 2.05 0.48 -8.61
C ALA A 107 0.68 0.38 -7.94
N ARG A 108 -0.35 1.02 -8.52
CA ARG A 108 -1.73 0.96 -8.03
C ARG A 108 -2.28 -0.46 -8.02
N THR A 109 -1.99 -1.24 -9.06
CA THR A 109 -2.42 -2.65 -9.15
C THR A 109 -1.75 -3.49 -8.07
N MET A 110 -0.46 -3.29 -7.81
CA MET A 110 0.26 -3.97 -6.73
C MET A 110 -0.30 -3.62 -5.35
N ILE A 111 -0.56 -2.34 -5.06
CA ILE A 111 -1.19 -1.90 -3.80
C ILE A 111 -2.57 -2.55 -3.62
N LYS A 112 -3.36 -2.60 -4.69
CA LYS A 112 -4.66 -3.26 -4.67
C LYS A 112 -4.51 -4.74 -4.33
N SER A 113 -3.60 -5.47 -4.98
CA SER A 113 -3.33 -6.89 -4.69
C SER A 113 -2.97 -7.11 -3.22
N ILE A 114 -2.05 -6.30 -2.68
CA ILE A 114 -1.64 -6.36 -1.25
C ILE A 114 -2.86 -6.16 -0.32
N SER A 115 -3.72 -5.18 -0.63
CA SER A 115 -4.92 -4.89 0.17
C SER A 115 -6.01 -5.95 0.06
N GLU A 116 -6.16 -6.60 -1.10
CA GLU A 116 -7.18 -7.62 -1.36
C GLU A 116 -6.83 -8.97 -0.73
N LEU A 117 -5.55 -9.34 -0.69
CA LEU A 117 -5.07 -10.55 0.01
C LEU A 117 -5.43 -10.54 1.50
N GLN A 118 -5.52 -9.35 2.10
CA GLN A 118 -5.82 -9.18 3.52
C GLN A 118 -7.32 -9.12 3.82
N ARG A 119 -8.21 -9.06 2.81
CA ARG A 119 -9.66 -9.01 3.04
C ARG A 119 -10.15 -10.33 3.64
N PRO A 120 -10.75 -10.32 4.84
CA PRO A 120 -11.40 -11.51 5.38
C PRO A 120 -12.64 -11.81 4.53
N GLY A 121 -12.51 -12.79 3.63
CA GLY A 121 -13.56 -13.23 2.72
C GLY A 121 -13.50 -14.73 2.52
N ILE A 122 -14.66 -15.34 2.26
CA ILE A 122 -14.78 -16.80 2.05
C ILE A 122 -13.89 -17.25 0.87
N SER A 123 -13.65 -16.36 -0.10
CA SER A 123 -12.77 -16.57 -1.26
C SER A 123 -11.27 -16.64 -0.92
N ASN A 124 -10.85 -16.22 0.28
CA ASN A 124 -9.45 -16.33 0.73
C ASN A 124 -9.25 -17.53 1.68
N ILE A 125 -10.32 -18.28 1.98
CA ILE A 125 -10.29 -19.46 2.85
C ILE A 125 -10.44 -20.75 2.02
N PHE A 126 -10.85 -20.65 0.74
CA PHE A 126 -11.05 -21.77 -0.19
C PHE A 126 -10.44 -21.49 -1.55
#